data_AF-A0A128EDK4-F1
#
_entry.id   AF-A0A128EDK4-F1
#
_cell.length_a   1.000
_cell.length_b   1.000
_cell.length_c   1.000
_cell.angle_alpha   90.00
_cell.angle_beta   90.00
_cell.angle_gamma   90.00
#
_symmetry.space_group_name_H-M   'P 1'
#
loop_
_entity.id
_entity.type
_entity.pdbx_description
1 polymer ?
#
loop_
_entity_poly.entity_id
_entity_poly.type
_entity_poly.pdbx_seq_one_letter_code
_entity_poly.pdbx_strand_id
1 'polypeptide(L)'
;MSRFIIKSAKDGVKFDLEINTHVVCTSQVYKSLNGCQNGIESVKKNASLHKVDDLTIEEKAQLSNPKFEVYQDKAGGFRFRLKASNGQIVAVSEDFKAKEDCLKVIELIAKEAYRAQIQKA
;
A
#
# COMPACT_ATOMS: atom_id res chain seq x y z
N MET A 1 -5.55 -13.20 9.91
CA MET A 1 -5.08 -12.13 10.83
C MET A 1 -4.30 -11.10 10.03
N SER A 2 -4.36 -9.81 10.40
CA SER A 2 -3.61 -8.74 9.75
C SER A 2 -2.55 -8.14 10.68
N ARG A 3 -1.37 -7.83 10.12
CA ARG A 3 -0.25 -7.21 10.86
C ARG A 3 0.68 -6.40 9.97
N PHE A 4 1.20 -5.32 10.49
CA PHE A 4 2.34 -4.59 9.94
C PHE A 4 3.62 -5.16 10.53
N ILE A 5 4.57 -5.58 9.69
CA ILE A 5 5.86 -6.12 10.10
C ILE A 5 6.94 -5.11 9.74
N ILE A 6 7.50 -4.44 10.74
CA ILE A 6 8.63 -3.51 10.58
C ILE A 6 9.92 -4.32 10.46
N LYS A 7 10.69 -4.06 9.41
CA LYS A 7 11.94 -4.76 9.07
C LYS A 7 13.07 -3.75 8.86
N SER A 8 14.29 -4.13 9.23
CA SER A 8 15.50 -3.38 8.85
C SER A 8 15.77 -3.48 7.35
N ALA A 9 16.26 -2.39 6.77
CA ALA A 9 16.76 -2.32 5.40
C ALA A 9 18.17 -1.70 5.42
N LYS A 10 18.92 -1.84 4.32
CA LYS A 10 20.32 -1.35 4.23
C LYS A 10 20.48 0.10 4.70
N ASP A 11 19.55 0.98 4.30
CA ASP A 11 19.64 2.42 4.53
C ASP A 11 18.50 2.98 5.42
N GLY A 12 17.90 2.13 6.27
CA GLY A 12 16.82 2.51 7.16
C GLY A 12 15.90 1.36 7.58
N VAL A 13 14.61 1.64 7.67
CA VAL A 13 13.57 0.67 8.05
C VAL A 13 12.41 0.73 7.06
N LYS A 14 11.71 -0.37 6.88
CA LYS A 14 10.48 -0.45 6.08
C LYS A 14 9.45 -1.29 6.81
N PHE A 15 8.22 -1.27 6.33
CA PHE A 15 7.19 -2.21 6.80
C PHE A 15 6.57 -2.98 5.64
N ASP A 16 6.14 -4.20 5.95
CA ASP A 16 5.24 -4.99 5.11
C ASP A 16 3.89 -5.06 5.81
N LEU A 17 2.79 -4.91 5.07
CA LEU A 17 1.46 -5.28 5.56
C LEU A 17 1.19 -6.72 5.15
N GLU A 18 0.95 -7.57 6.14
CA GLU A 18 0.55 -8.96 5.96
C GLU A 18 -0.93 -9.12 6.30
N ILE A 19 -1.68 -9.78 5.42
CA ILE A 19 -3.06 -10.16 5.68
C ILE A 19 -3.21 -11.65 5.34
N ASN A 20 -3.69 -12.43 6.30
CA ASN A 20 -3.84 -13.88 6.16
C ASN A 20 -2.56 -14.54 5.64
N THR A 21 -1.43 -14.25 6.31
CA THR A 21 -0.08 -14.77 6.02
C THR A 21 0.54 -14.37 4.68
N HIS A 22 -0.12 -13.49 3.91
CA HIS A 22 0.41 -12.98 2.64
C HIS A 22 0.78 -11.51 2.78
N VAL A 23 1.98 -11.15 2.35
CA VAL A 23 2.38 -9.74 2.24
C VAL A 23 1.61 -9.11 1.08
N VAL A 24 0.78 -8.12 1.39
CA VAL A 24 -0.09 -7.47 0.39
C VAL A 24 0.46 -6.14 -0.11
N CYS A 25 1.29 -5.47 0.68
CA CYS A 25 2.04 -4.29 0.24
C CYS A 25 3.26 -4.04 1.13
N THR A 26 4.25 -3.35 0.56
CA THR A 26 5.49 -2.97 1.22
C THR A 26 5.69 -1.46 1.11
N SER A 27 6.21 -0.86 2.18
CA SER A 27 6.55 0.56 2.19
C SER A 27 7.87 0.85 1.46
N GLN A 28 8.07 2.12 1.12
CA GLN A 28 9.42 2.61 0.85
C GLN A 28 10.31 2.49 2.10
N VAL A 29 11.63 2.60 1.92
CA VAL A 29 12.58 2.64 3.05
C VAL A 29 12.53 4.03 3.69
N TYR A 30 12.18 4.07 4.96
CA TYR A 30 12.23 5.26 5.81
C TYR A 30 13.57 5.35 6.53
N LYS A 31 14.06 6.57 6.76
CA LYS A 31 15.30 6.82 7.50
C LYS A 31 15.20 6.55 9.01
N SER A 32 13.99 6.50 9.56
CA SER A 32 13.77 6.34 11.00
C SER A 32 12.54 5.49 11.31
N LEU A 33 12.54 4.87 12.49
CA LEU A 33 11.39 4.12 13.00
C LEU A 33 10.14 5.00 13.12
N ASN A 34 10.30 6.24 13.57
CA ASN A 34 9.18 7.18 13.69
C ASN A 34 8.55 7.49 12.32
N GLY A 35 9.37 7.72 11.29
CA GLY A 35 8.88 7.90 9.92
C GLY A 35 8.14 6.66 9.39
N CYS A 36 8.66 5.47 9.68
CA CYS A 36 8.03 4.20 9.35
C CYS A 36 6.66 4.02 10.04
N GLN A 37 6.57 4.35 11.33
CA GLN A 37 5.32 4.31 12.09
C GLN A 37 4.29 5.32 11.57
N ASN A 38 4.72 6.53 11.20
CA ASN A 38 3.84 7.50 10.53
C ASN A 38 3.33 6.98 9.17
N GLY A 39 4.17 6.25 8.44
CA GLY A 39 3.78 5.54 7.23
C GLY A 39 2.68 4.49 7.49
N ILE A 40 2.82 3.69 8.55
CA ILE A 40 1.79 2.70 8.96
C ILE A 40 0.47 3.39 9.29
N GLU A 41 0.49 4.45 10.11
CA GLU A 41 -0.73 5.19 10.47
C GLU A 41 -1.37 5.86 9.24
N SER A 42 -0.54 6.32 8.29
CA SER A 42 -1.01 6.80 6.98
C SER A 42 -1.73 5.70 6.20
N VAL A 43 -1.19 4.47 6.13
CA VAL A 43 -1.88 3.35 5.48
C VAL A 43 -3.20 3.04 6.16
N LYS A 44 -3.22 2.92 7.50
CA LYS A 44 -4.45 2.64 8.28
C LYS A 44 -5.56 3.66 8.00
N LYS A 45 -5.20 4.95 8.00
CA LYS A 45 -6.16 6.05 7.80
C LYS A 45 -6.62 6.17 6.35
N ASN A 46 -5.70 6.06 5.40
CA ASN A 46 -5.99 6.40 4.01
C ASN A 46 -6.61 5.23 3.25
N ALA A 47 -6.27 3.99 3.61
CA ALA A 47 -6.82 2.82 2.94
C ALA A 47 -8.34 2.68 3.15
N SER A 48 -8.85 3.07 4.31
CA SER A 48 -10.28 2.98 4.64
C SER A 48 -11.16 3.91 3.80
N LEU A 49 -10.59 4.93 3.15
CA LEU A 49 -11.33 5.78 2.21
C LEU A 49 -11.67 5.05 0.91
N HIS A 50 -10.97 3.96 0.60
CA HIS A 50 -11.21 3.11 -0.57
C HIS A 50 -11.33 3.88 -1.90
N LYS A 51 -10.62 5.01 -2.02
CA LYS A 51 -10.54 5.79 -3.26
C LYS A 51 -9.55 5.11 -4.20
N VAL A 52 -10.01 4.65 -5.34
CA VAL A 52 -9.17 3.95 -6.34
C VAL A 52 -9.22 4.71 -7.66
N ASP A 53 -8.05 5.11 -8.13
CA ASP A 53 -7.83 5.66 -9.47
C ASP A 53 -7.18 4.58 -10.33
N ASP A 54 -7.92 4.10 -11.32
CA ASP A 54 -7.43 3.10 -12.28
C ASP A 54 -6.72 3.81 -13.43
N LEU A 55 -5.39 3.76 -13.42
CA LEU A 55 -4.54 4.38 -14.44
C LEU A 55 -4.34 3.48 -15.66
N THR A 56 -4.98 2.30 -15.71
CA THR A 56 -4.87 1.37 -16.85
C THR A 56 -6.00 1.56 -17.87
N ILE A 57 -6.90 2.53 -17.66
CA ILE A 57 -8.01 2.85 -18.56
C ILE A 57 -7.86 4.27 -19.11
N GLU A 58 -8.40 4.51 -20.30
CA GLU A 58 -8.28 5.81 -20.99
C GLU A 58 -9.05 6.93 -20.26
N GLU A 59 -10.28 6.64 -19.83
CA GLU A 59 -11.16 7.56 -19.10
C GLU A 59 -10.93 7.48 -17.58
N LYS A 60 -9.69 7.69 -17.15
CA LYS A 60 -9.30 7.60 -15.73
C LYS A 60 -9.94 8.69 -14.87
N ALA A 61 -10.41 8.28 -13.69
CA ALA A 61 -10.94 9.19 -12.68
C ALA A 61 -9.81 9.95 -12.00
N GLN A 62 -9.65 11.26 -12.24
CA GLN A 62 -8.62 12.07 -11.57
C GLN A 62 -8.96 12.39 -10.10
N LEU A 63 -8.94 11.36 -9.25
CA LEU A 63 -9.23 11.52 -7.82
C LEU A 63 -8.11 12.32 -7.14
N SER A 64 -8.48 13.15 -6.16
CA SER A 64 -7.51 13.80 -5.28
C SER A 64 -6.92 12.80 -4.28
N ASN A 65 -5.71 13.10 -3.78
CA ASN A 65 -5.11 12.32 -2.71
C ASN A 65 -5.85 12.55 -1.37
N PRO A 66 -5.84 11.56 -0.45
CA PRO A 66 -5.19 10.26 -0.57
C PRO A 66 -6.03 9.26 -1.36
N LYS A 67 -5.35 8.36 -2.08
CA LYS A 67 -5.97 7.37 -2.96
C LYS A 67 -5.03 6.21 -3.27
N PHE A 68 -5.60 5.09 -3.67
CA PHE A 68 -4.90 4.06 -4.42
C PHE A 68 -4.81 4.46 -5.89
N GLU A 69 -3.69 4.16 -6.52
CA GLU A 69 -3.51 4.21 -7.96
C GLU A 69 -3.15 2.80 -8.43
N VAL A 70 -3.98 2.22 -9.30
CA VAL A 70 -3.69 0.96 -10.00
C VAL A 70 -3.02 1.29 -11.32
N TYR A 71 -1.91 0.63 -11.64
CA TYR A 71 -1.13 0.93 -12.84
C TYR A 71 -0.45 -0.33 -13.37
N GLN A 72 -0.12 -0.33 -14.65
CA GLN A 72 0.73 -1.35 -15.27
C GLN A 72 2.17 -0.85 -15.29
N ASP A 73 3.11 -1.69 -14.84
CA ASP A 73 4.53 -1.40 -14.92
C ASP A 73 5.09 -1.65 -16.33
N LYS A 74 6.36 -1.30 -16.55
CA LYS A 74 7.01 -1.44 -17.86
C LYS A 74 7.17 -2.90 -18.31
N ALA A 75 7.10 -3.86 -17.39
CA ALA A 75 7.17 -5.29 -17.67
C ALA A 75 5.78 -5.89 -17.96
N GLY A 76 4.73 -5.07 -17.93
CA GLY A 76 3.35 -5.50 -18.17
C GLY A 76 2.64 -6.01 -16.91
N GLY A 77 3.29 -6.01 -15.75
CA GLY A 77 2.70 -6.43 -14.48
C GLY A 77 1.79 -5.35 -13.89
N PHE A 78 0.67 -5.74 -13.32
CA PHE A 78 -0.23 -4.81 -12.62
C PHE A 78 0.23 -4.59 -11.18
N ARG A 79 0.19 -3.34 -10.73
CA ARG A 79 0.53 -2.97 -9.35
C ARG A 79 -0.47 -1.94 -8.85
N PHE A 80 -0.53 -1.79 -7.54
CA PHE A 80 -1.11 -0.60 -6.94
C PHE A 80 -0.11 0.12 -6.04
N ARG A 81 -0.36 1.41 -5.81
CA ARG A 81 0.31 2.19 -4.78
C ARG A 81 -0.70 3.02 -4.00
N LEU A 82 -0.49 3.15 -2.70
CA LEU A 82 -1.26 4.06 -1.85
C LEU A 82 -0.50 5.38 -1.72
N LYS A 83 -1.16 6.48 -2.06
CA LYS A 83 -0.66 7.83 -1.88
C LYS A 83 -1.35 8.51 -0.72
N ALA A 84 -0.56 9.13 0.15
CA ALA A 84 -1.03 9.96 1.26
C ALA A 84 -1.53 11.32 0.74
N SER A 85 -2.19 12.11 1.60
CA SER A 85 -2.78 13.41 1.23
C SER A 85 -1.77 14.38 0.60
N ASN A 86 -0.50 14.31 0.99
CA ASN A 86 0.59 15.11 0.45
C ASN A 86 1.18 14.55 -0.87
N GLY A 87 0.60 13.49 -1.43
CA GLY A 87 1.03 12.85 -2.67
C GLY A 87 2.18 11.85 -2.54
N GLN A 88 2.77 11.69 -1.35
CA GLN A 88 3.82 10.70 -1.12
C GLN A 88 3.27 9.27 -1.19
N ILE A 89 4.04 8.36 -1.80
CA ILE A 89 3.74 6.93 -1.84
C ILE A 89 4.11 6.31 -0.49
N VAL A 90 3.13 5.73 0.20
CA VAL A 90 3.35 5.11 1.52
C VAL A 90 3.41 3.59 1.48
N ALA A 91 2.81 2.97 0.47
CA ALA A 91 2.86 1.52 0.24
C ALA A 91 2.70 1.19 -1.24
N VAL A 92 3.36 0.14 -1.70
CA VAL A 92 3.30 -0.39 -3.07
C VAL A 92 3.11 -1.90 -3.00
N SER A 93 2.33 -2.45 -3.92
CA SER A 93 2.13 -3.89 -4.02
C SER A 93 3.28 -4.61 -4.74
N GLU A 94 3.27 -5.94 -4.64
CA GLU A 94 3.93 -6.79 -5.64
C GLU A 94 3.26 -6.66 -7.03
N ASP A 95 3.88 -7.25 -8.04
CA ASP A 95 3.26 -7.38 -9.36
C ASP A 95 2.21 -8.49 -9.36
N PHE A 96 1.12 -8.20 -10.05
CA PHE A 96 0.02 -9.13 -10.30
C PHE A 96 -0.12 -9.38 -11.80
N LYS A 97 -0.63 -10.56 -12.13
CA LYS A 97 -0.96 -10.93 -13.52
C LYS A 97 -2.23 -10.26 -14.03
N ALA A 98 -3.15 -9.91 -13.13
CA ALA A 98 -4.43 -9.31 -13.46
C ALA A 98 -4.71 -8.08 -12.60
N LYS A 99 -5.36 -7.09 -13.21
CA LYS A 99 -5.78 -5.86 -12.54
C LYS A 99 -6.78 -6.13 -11.42
N GLU A 100 -7.66 -7.09 -11.62
CA GLU A 100 -8.70 -7.49 -10.67
C GLU A 100 -8.10 -7.97 -9.35
N ASP A 101 -6.90 -8.57 -9.38
CA ASP A 101 -6.21 -8.99 -8.17
C ASP A 101 -5.68 -7.80 -7.37
N CYS A 102 -5.25 -6.73 -8.03
CA CYS A 102 -4.96 -5.46 -7.34
C CYS A 102 -6.19 -4.94 -6.60
N LEU A 103 -7.36 -4.94 -7.25
CA LEU A 103 -8.60 -4.42 -6.68
C LEU A 103 -9.05 -5.24 -5.45
N LYS A 104 -8.99 -6.57 -5.53
CA LYS A 104 -9.29 -7.46 -4.39
C LYS A 104 -8.36 -7.19 -3.20
N VAL A 105 -7.06 -7.01 -3.47
CA VAL A 105 -6.10 -6.72 -2.41
C VAL A 105 -6.33 -5.32 -1.82
N ILE A 106 -6.65 -4.31 -2.63
CA ILE A 106 -7.02 -2.97 -2.14
C ILE A 106 -8.24 -3.04 -1.22
N GLU A 107 -9.27 -3.80 -1.61
CA GLU A 107 -10.47 -4.01 -0.79
C GLU A 107 -10.12 -4.68 0.55
N LEU A 108 -9.26 -5.70 0.51
CA LEU A 108 -8.78 -6.38 1.70
C LEU A 108 -8.01 -5.41 2.63
N ILE A 109 -7.11 -4.60 2.09
CA ILE A 109 -6.36 -3.59 2.86
C ILE A 109 -7.32 -2.57 3.48
N ALA A 110 -8.31 -2.07 2.73
CA ALA A 110 -9.29 -1.11 3.23
C ALA A 110 -10.10 -1.66 4.42
N LYS A 111 -10.38 -2.96 4.43
CA LYS A 111 -11.12 -3.65 5.52
C LYS A 111 -10.24 -4.04 6.70
N GLU A 112 -8.96 -4.32 6.49
CA GLU A 112 -8.13 -5.00 7.49
C GLU A 112 -7.02 -4.13 8.09
N ALA A 113 -6.57 -3.10 7.38
CA ALA A 113 -5.39 -2.34 7.79
C ALA A 113 -5.59 -1.62 9.14
N TYR A 114 -6.77 -1.02 9.36
CA TYR A 114 -7.04 -0.23 10.58
C TYR A 114 -6.90 -1.05 11.88
N ARG A 115 -7.14 -2.36 11.82
CA ARG A 115 -7.06 -3.30 12.94
C ARG A 115 -5.77 -4.12 12.97
N ALA A 116 -4.88 -3.93 11.99
CA ALA A 116 -3.65 -4.69 11.89
C ALA A 116 -2.69 -4.34 13.04
N GLN A 117 -2.20 -5.37 13.72
CA GLN A 117 -1.22 -5.22 14.80
C GLN A 117 0.14 -4.81 14.25
N ILE A 118 0.96 -4.13 15.05
CA ILE A 118 2.33 -3.78 14.64
C ILE A 118 3.29 -4.78 15.31
N GLN A 119 4.09 -5.44 14.49
CA GLN A 119 5.15 -6.35 14.89
C GLN A 119 6.50 -5.80 14.40
N LYS A 120 7.53 -5.88 15.23
CA LYS A 120 8.92 -5.63 14.81
C LYS A 120 9.58 -6.98 14.57
N ALA A 121 10.22 -7.15 13.41
CA ALA A 121 10.97 -8.33 13.04
C ALA A 121 12.44 -8.22 13.44
#